data_AF-A0A661A3J9-F1
#
_entry.id   AF-A0A661A3J9-F1
#
_cell.length_a   1.000
_cell.length_b   1.000
_cell.length_c   1.000
_cell.angle_alpha   90.00
_cell.angle_beta   90.00
_cell.angle_gamma   90.00
#
_symmetry.space_group_name_H-M   'P 1'
#
loop_
_entity.id
_entity.type
_entity.pdbx_description
1 polymer ?
#
loop_
_entity_poly.entity_id
_entity_poly.type
_entity_poly.pdbx_seq_one_letter_code
_entity_poly.pdbx_strand_id
1 'polypeptide(L)' 'MASLKKAVDLKCKDCIYDPLDTGSWRHQVENCTDTTCPLWEVRPVTIASRDKARKPKSIAVEVS' A
#
# COMPACT_ATOMS: atom_id res chain seq x y z
N MET A 1 -12.95 15.09 10.50
CA MET A 1 -11.56 14.77 10.92
C MET A 1 -10.91 13.90 9.85
N ALA A 2 -9.70 14.23 9.38
CA ALA A 2 -8.94 13.33 8.51
C ALA A 2 -8.26 12.25 9.38
N SER A 3 -8.31 10.99 8.95
CA SER A 3 -7.58 9.92 9.63
C SER A 3 -6.08 10.01 9.34
N LEU A 4 -5.24 9.46 10.22
CA LEU A 4 -3.79 9.32 9.97
C LEU A 4 -3.52 8.66 8.62
N LYS A 5 -4.30 7.62 8.28
CA LYS A 5 -4.19 6.94 6.99
C LYS A 5 -4.44 7.87 5.80
N LYS A 6 -5.45 8.75 5.90
CA LYS A 6 -5.73 9.73 4.85
C LYS A 6 -4.60 10.74 4.70
N ALA A 7 -4.00 11.18 5.81
CA ALA A 7 -2.85 12.09 5.78
C ALA A 7 -1.63 11.45 5.10
N VAL A 8 -1.30 10.20 5.44
CA VAL A 8 -0.21 9.43 4.80
C VAL A 8 -0.48 9.23 3.32
N ASP A 9 -1.71 8.89 2.92
CA ASP A 9 -2.07 8.67 1.53
C ASP A 9 -1.91 9.94 0.69
N LEU A 10 -2.33 11.09 1.24
CA LEU A 10 -2.13 12.38 0.60
C LEU A 10 -0.64 12.73 0.49
N LYS A 11 0.15 12.50 1.55
CA LYS A 11 1.59 12.81 1.51
C LYS A 11 2.35 11.94 0.52
N CYS A 12 2.07 10.64 0.46
CA CYS A 12 2.73 9.75 -0.50
C CYS A 12 2.33 10.10 -1.93
N LYS A 13 1.06 10.42 -2.17
CA LYS A 13 0.60 10.87 -3.50
C LYS A 13 1.29 12.17 -3.92
N ASP A 14 1.33 13.17 -3.05
CA ASP A 14 2.02 14.46 -3.29
C ASP A 14 3.52 14.27 -3.56
N CYS A 15 4.15 13.26 -2.96
CA CYS A 15 5.59 13.04 -3.05
C CYS A 15 6.08 12.49 -4.40
N ILE A 16 5.34 11.55 -5.02
CA ILE A 16 5.85 10.79 -6.19
C ILE A 16 4.82 10.62 -7.31
N TYR A 17 3.55 10.99 -7.11
CA TYR A 17 2.56 10.77 -8.15
C TYR A 17 2.81 11.68 -9.36
N ASP A 18 3.11 11.05 -10.49
CA ASP A 18 3.17 11.70 -11.80
C ASP A 18 1.94 11.28 -12.62
N PRO A 19 1.04 12.23 -12.99
CA PRO A 19 -0.10 11.93 -13.83
C PRO A 19 0.24 11.55 -15.28
N LEU A 20 1.48 11.79 -15.73
CA LEU A 20 1.96 11.40 -17.06
C LEU A 20 2.60 10.00 -17.07
N ASP A 21 2.98 9.50 -15.90
CA ASP A 21 3.49 8.13 -15.76
C ASP A 21 2.33 7.12 -15.74
N THR A 22 2.66 5.88 -16.04
CA THR A 22 1.73 4.77 -16.13
C THR A 22 1.25 4.30 -14.75
N GLY A 23 0.10 3.61 -14.76
CA GLY A 23 -0.47 3.02 -13.56
C GLY A 23 -1.22 4.02 -12.66
N SER A 24 -1.68 3.52 -11.51
CA SER A 24 -2.39 4.34 -10.53
C SER A 24 -1.41 5.03 -9.57
N TRP A 25 -1.84 6.11 -8.90
CA TRP A 25 -1.01 6.75 -7.88
C TRP A 25 -0.53 5.79 -6.78
N ARG A 26 -1.34 4.77 -6.42
CA ARG A 26 -0.92 3.73 -5.45
C ARG A 26 0.13 2.80 -6.02
N HIS A 27 0.10 2.54 -7.34
CA HIS A 27 1.12 1.75 -8.01
C HIS A 27 2.47 2.47 -7.98
N GLN A 28 2.49 3.76 -8.30
CA GLN A 28 3.71 4.57 -8.26
C GLN A 28 4.26 4.71 -6.83
N VAL A 29 3.39 4.93 -5.84
CA VAL A 29 3.80 4.95 -4.43
C VAL A 29 4.35 3.60 -3.97
N GLU A 30 3.71 2.50 -4.37
CA GLU A 30 4.15 1.14 -4.04
C GLU A 30 5.50 0.79 -4.70
N ASN A 31 5.77 1.33 -5.90
CA ASN A 31 7.04 1.17 -6.60
C ASN A 31 8.14 2.14 -6.13
N CYS A 32 7.85 3.09 -5.25
CA CYS A 32 8.87 3.99 -4.72
C CYS A 32 9.95 3.18 -3.98
N THR A 33 11.21 3.34 -4.36
CA THR A 33 12.34 2.56 -3.81
C THR A 33 13.09 3.25 -2.67
N ASP A 34 12.64 4.43 -2.23
CA ASP A 34 13.24 5.11 -1.08
C ASP A 34 12.83 4.40 0.23
N THR A 35 13.64 3.42 0.61
CA THR A 35 13.50 2.64 1.86
C THR A 35 13.92 3.42 3.10
N THR A 36 14.57 4.58 2.95
CA THR A 36 14.95 5.44 4.08
C THR A 36 13.82 6.39 4.50
N CYS A 37 12.79 6.50 3.67
CA CYS A 37 11.60 7.29 3.96
C CYS A 37 10.91 6.82 5.26
N PRO A 38 10.59 7.73 6.19
CA PRO A 38 9.93 7.38 7.46
C PRO A 38 8.51 6.82 7.28
N LEU A 39 7.92 6.94 6.09
CA LEU A 39 6.61 6.39 5.78
C LEU A 39 6.67 5.00 5.14
N TRP A 40 7.86 4.45 4.84
CA TRP A 40 8.07 3.19 4.09
C TRP A 40 7.11 2.08 4.50
N GLU A 41 7.06 1.76 5.80
CA GLU A 41 6.27 0.64 6.34
C GLU A 41 4.75 0.88 6.30
N VAL A 42 4.32 2.13 6.21
CA VAL A 42 2.91 2.53 6.29
C VAL A 42 2.37 3.08 4.96
N ARG A 43 3.13 2.95 3.87
CA ARG A 43 2.73 3.44 2.54
C ARG A 43 1.45 2.74 2.05
N PRO A 44 0.61 3.45 1.29
CA PRO A 44 -0.50 2.82 0.60
C PRO A 44 0.01 1.87 -0.48
N VAL A 45 -0.41 0.62 -0.37
CA VAL A 45 -0.26 -0.38 -1.44
C VAL A 45 -1.53 -0.47 -2.29
N THR A 46 -1.40 -1.07 -3.46
CA THR A 46 -2.52 -1.43 -4.32
C THR A 46 -3.42 -2.49 -3.66
N ILE A 47 -4.68 -2.55 -4.10
CA ILE A 47 -5.63 -3.57 -3.62
C ILE A 47 -5.11 -4.97 -3.94
N ALA A 48 -4.56 -5.17 -5.14
CA ALA A 48 -3.98 -6.45 -5.55
C ALA A 48 -2.88 -6.93 -4.58
N SER A 49 -1.97 -6.04 -4.17
CA SER A 49 -0.91 -6.39 -3.22
C SER A 49 -1.43 -6.64 -1.81
N ARG A 50 -2.42 -5.84 -1.37
CA ARG A 50 -3.11 -6.09 -0.10
C ARG A 50 -3.82 -7.44 -0.08
N ASP A 51 -4.47 -7.82 -1.17
CA ASP A 51 -5.21 -9.08 -1.28
C ASP A 51 -4.25 -10.28 -1.35
N LYS A 52 -3.10 -10.14 -2.04
CA LYS A 52 -2.01 -11.13 -2.00
C LYS A 52 -1.51 -11.35 -0.57
N ALA A 53 -1.34 -10.28 0.21
CA ALA A 53 -0.91 -10.37 1.61
C ALA A 53 -1.98 -11.00 2.52
N ARG A 54 -3.27 -10.91 2.16
CA ARG A 54 -4.40 -11.43 2.94
C ARG A 54 -4.66 -12.94 2.75
N LYS A 55 -3.82 -13.68 2.01
CA LYS A 55 -4.06 -15.12 1.73
C LYS A 55 -4.47 -15.85 3.03
N PRO A 56 -5.68 -16.43 3.11
CA PRO A 56 -6.19 -16.96 4.38
C PRO A 56 -5.27 -18.07 4.85
N LYS A 57 -4.83 -18.02 6.12
CA LYS A 57 -4.32 -19.20 6.81
C LYS A 57 -5.45 -20.23 6.77
N SER A 58 -5.33 -21.23 5.90
CA SER A 58 -6.22 -22.39 5.87
C SER A 58 -6.32 -22.92 7.29
N ILE A 59 -7.51 -22.83 7.89
CA ILE A 59 -7.80 -23.48 9.15
C ILE A 59 -7.82 -24.99 8.86
N ALA A 60 -6.80 -25.70 9.30
CA ALA A 60 -6.83 -27.15 9.35
C ALA A 60 -7.79 -27.53 10.47
N VAL A 61 -9.06 -27.74 10.14
CA VAL A 61 -10.00 -28.43 11.03
C VAL A 61 -9.89 -29.91 10.68
N GLU A 62 -9.04 -30.62 11.42
CA GLU A 62 -9.12 -32.09 11.48
C GLU A 62 -10.36 -32.45 12.29
N VAL A 63 -11.32 -33.11 11.63
CA VAL A 63 -12.46 -33.78 12.28
C VAL A 63 -12.02 -35.21 12.58
N SER A 64 -11.95 -35.54 13.87
CA SER A 64 -11.76 -36.90 14.41
C SER A 64 -13.01 -37.75 14.28
#